data_AF-A0A3A2ZVE5-F1
#
_entry.id   AF-A0A3A2ZVE5-F1
#
_cell.length_a   1.000
_cell.length_b   1.000
_cell.length_c   1.000
_cell.angle_alpha   90.00
_cell.angle_beta   90.00
_cell.angle_gamma   90.00
#
_symmetry.space_group_name_H-M   'P 1'
#
loop_
_entity.id
_entity.type
_entity.pdbx_description
1 polymer ?
#
loop_
_entity_poly.entity_id
_entity_poly.type
_entity_poly.pdbx_seq_one_letter_code
_entity_poly.pdbx_strand_id
1 'polypeptide(L)'
;MFYPFLFLSLAGLGHAVEDLGKRHGHGKDSSFMFFEMLNDDLARISLFVLGCMAAFIYIWQMGFRFSGHLRRLSSFNNGQQRYFASTDSRFAKLKDHLIYAPLFRVRHNREFQLSTAINMGNLPSRFHALIVFSIIVMNAVLCVVTVPYKKDEETLAGVVRNRTGTMATVNLIPLVLMAGRNNPLITLLHVPFDTWNLIHRWLGRVVVIETMIHVFSWVIPKYQLKGPTAVTESFKSSFILSGLIAGCCFVGLMVHSPSAIRHAFYETFLHLHIAMVVVAFAWLWIHLKGLVAQAYLLAAIILWALERGARLAILLYRNCGRKPTTATVEALPGDAMRITLKLTRPWTYRPGQHMYLYMPSIGLWTAHPFSIGWGGVEEDITDEKMPMTKQDMMSLQKETISLLVRRRTGFTDKLFQRAERAPDLKISLAAFAEGPYGETHSLDSYGTVLLFAGGVGITHQVPFVQHLVRGYAEGTVAARRITLVWIIQSPEHLEWIRPWMTSILAMEGRREVLRIVLFITRPRNTREIQSPSSTVQMFPGRPNIDTLVGMETENQIGAMGVVVCGNGSLSDDVRRVCRKRQGPTHIDYIEESFSW
;
A
#
# COMPACT_ATOMS: atom_id res chain seq x y z
N MET A 1 11.06 -8.20 -22.83
CA MET A 1 12.38 -7.98 -23.48
C MET A 1 13.58 -8.04 -22.52
N PHE A 2 13.40 -8.36 -21.23
CA PHE A 2 14.49 -8.44 -20.22
C PHE A 2 15.15 -9.82 -20.07
N TYR A 3 14.53 -10.89 -20.58
CA TYR A 3 15.04 -12.26 -20.47
C TYR A 3 16.37 -12.54 -21.19
N PRO A 4 16.67 -11.99 -22.39
CA PRO A 4 17.92 -12.31 -23.06
C PRO A 4 19.13 -11.61 -22.41
N PHE A 5 18.97 -10.39 -21.88
CA PHE A 5 20.10 -9.62 -21.32
C PHE A 5 20.62 -10.19 -19.99
N LEU A 6 19.74 -10.71 -19.13
CA LEU A 6 20.18 -11.35 -17.88
C LEU A 6 20.90 -12.67 -18.17
N PHE A 7 20.37 -13.50 -19.09
CA PHE A 7 20.97 -14.79 -19.44
C PHE A 7 22.30 -14.65 -20.20
N LEU A 8 22.41 -13.70 -21.13
CA LEU A 8 23.66 -13.44 -21.86
C LEU A 8 24.76 -12.85 -20.94
N SER A 9 24.38 -12.02 -19.98
CA SER A 9 25.30 -11.48 -18.95
C SER A 9 25.78 -12.57 -17.98
N LEU A 10 24.88 -13.44 -17.51
CA LEU A 10 25.20 -14.49 -16.53
C LEU A 10 26.03 -15.64 -17.13
N ALA A 11 25.78 -16.02 -18.39
CA ALA A 11 26.61 -17.01 -19.09
C ALA A 11 28.04 -16.48 -19.35
N GLY A 12 28.16 -15.19 -19.69
CA GLY A 12 29.46 -14.52 -19.81
C GLY A 12 30.21 -14.42 -18.48
N LEU A 13 29.51 -14.15 -17.38
CA LEU A 13 30.08 -14.13 -16.03
C LEU A 13 30.54 -15.52 -15.57
N GLY A 14 29.76 -16.57 -15.85
CA GLY A 14 30.14 -17.95 -15.53
C GLY A 14 31.44 -18.38 -16.22
N HIS A 15 31.56 -18.11 -17.53
CA HIS A 15 32.79 -18.40 -18.28
C HIS A 15 33.97 -17.51 -17.86
N ALA A 16 33.74 -16.23 -17.60
CA ALA A 16 34.79 -15.31 -17.14
C ALA A 16 35.32 -15.69 -15.74
N VAL A 17 34.46 -16.16 -14.84
CA VAL A 17 34.83 -16.66 -13.51
C VAL A 17 35.65 -17.95 -13.61
N GLU A 18 35.30 -18.84 -14.53
CA GLU A 18 36.04 -20.09 -14.78
C GLU A 18 37.42 -19.83 -15.39
N ASP A 19 37.56 -18.80 -16.23
CA ASP A 19 38.85 -18.38 -16.81
C ASP A 19 39.72 -17.55 -15.84
N LEU A 20 39.11 -16.72 -14.99
CA LEU A 20 39.82 -15.95 -13.96
C LEU A 20 40.35 -16.86 -12.83
N GLY A 21 39.61 -17.91 -12.48
CA GLY A 21 40.05 -18.95 -11.54
C GLY A 21 41.23 -19.79 -12.05
N LYS A 22 41.45 -19.84 -13.37
CA LYS A 22 42.65 -20.45 -13.97
C LYS A 22 43.86 -19.52 -13.98
N ARG A 23 43.65 -18.19 -13.92
CA ARG A 23 44.72 -17.17 -13.96
C ARG A 23 45.31 -16.83 -12.59
N HIS A 24 44.56 -17.01 -11.49
CA HIS A 24 45.06 -16.82 -10.13
C HIS A 24 45.47 -18.17 -9.54
N GLY A 25 46.79 -18.38 -9.36
CA GLY A 25 47.39 -19.65 -8.95
C GLY A 25 46.85 -20.24 -7.64
N HIS A 26 47.12 -21.54 -7.44
CA HIS A 26 46.68 -22.37 -6.31
C HIS A 26 47.21 -21.93 -4.93
N GLY A 27 46.70 -20.82 -4.38
CA GLY A 27 46.83 -20.46 -2.96
C GLY A 27 45.45 -20.37 -2.31
N LYS A 28 45.25 -20.98 -1.13
CA LYS A 28 43.97 -20.93 -0.38
C LYS A 28 43.47 -19.50 -0.15
N ASP A 29 44.39 -18.57 0.13
CA ASP A 29 44.06 -17.16 0.40
C ASP A 29 43.61 -16.40 -0.87
N SER A 30 44.22 -16.70 -2.02
CA SER A 30 43.84 -16.10 -3.30
C SER A 30 42.44 -16.55 -3.77
N SER A 31 42.10 -17.82 -3.53
CA SER A 31 40.77 -18.35 -3.83
C SER A 31 39.70 -17.75 -2.91
N PHE A 32 40.02 -17.56 -1.63
CA PHE A 32 39.09 -16.95 -0.67
C PHE A 32 38.78 -15.49 -1.02
N MET A 33 39.81 -14.66 -1.26
CA MET A 33 39.62 -13.26 -1.68
C MET A 33 38.83 -13.13 -2.98
N PHE A 34 39.05 -14.04 -3.94
CA PHE A 34 38.28 -14.06 -5.18
C PHE A 34 36.78 -14.27 -4.94
N PHE A 35 36.40 -15.25 -4.11
CA PHE A 35 34.99 -15.50 -3.81
C PHE A 35 34.33 -14.38 -3.01
N GLU A 36 35.07 -13.71 -2.12
CA GLU A 36 34.56 -12.53 -1.42
C GLU A 36 34.30 -11.34 -2.34
N MET A 37 35.24 -11.01 -3.23
CA MET A 37 35.02 -9.98 -4.27
C MET A 37 33.83 -10.33 -5.15
N LEU A 38 33.71 -11.60 -5.56
CA LEU A 38 32.59 -12.07 -6.36
C LEU A 38 31.26 -11.99 -5.59
N ASN A 39 31.24 -12.22 -4.28
CA ASN A 39 30.05 -12.02 -3.44
C ASN A 39 29.62 -10.56 -3.41
N ASP A 40 30.59 -9.66 -3.29
CA ASP A 40 30.35 -8.22 -3.31
C ASP A 40 29.83 -7.73 -4.67
N ASP A 41 30.41 -8.20 -5.78
CA ASP A 41 29.95 -7.87 -7.13
C ASP A 41 28.51 -8.34 -7.38
N LEU A 42 28.15 -9.57 -6.98
CA LEU A 42 26.78 -10.05 -7.13
C LEU A 42 25.80 -9.26 -6.25
N ALA A 43 26.21 -8.86 -5.05
CA ALA A 43 25.41 -8.00 -4.18
C ALA A 43 25.13 -6.64 -4.84
N ARG A 44 26.15 -5.99 -5.41
CA ARG A 44 26.00 -4.73 -6.17
C ARG A 44 25.13 -4.91 -7.41
N ILE A 45 25.29 -6.02 -8.15
CA ILE A 45 24.44 -6.36 -9.31
C ILE A 45 22.98 -6.47 -8.89
N SER A 46 22.67 -7.10 -7.74
CA SER A 46 21.30 -7.22 -7.25
C SER A 46 20.65 -5.84 -7.04
N LEU A 47 21.37 -4.90 -6.41
CA LEU A 47 20.90 -3.53 -6.20
C LEU A 47 20.76 -2.76 -7.53
N PHE A 48 21.70 -2.95 -8.45
CA PHE A 48 21.64 -2.34 -9.78
C PHE A 48 20.41 -2.80 -10.57
N VAL A 49 20.12 -4.12 -10.58
CA VAL A 49 18.95 -4.68 -11.24
C VAL A 49 17.66 -4.13 -10.64
N LEU A 50 17.57 -4.02 -9.30
CA LEU A 50 16.43 -3.39 -8.64
C LEU A 50 16.30 -1.89 -8.99
N GLY A 51 17.42 -1.18 -9.11
CA GLY A 51 17.48 0.20 -9.57
C GLY A 51 16.98 0.37 -11.02
N CYS A 52 17.43 -0.47 -11.94
CA CYS A 52 16.94 -0.50 -13.32
C CYS A 52 15.44 -0.81 -13.39
N MET A 53 14.96 -1.74 -12.57
CA MET A 53 13.52 -2.06 -12.48
C MET A 53 12.72 -0.84 -11.98
N ALA A 54 13.22 -0.13 -10.96
CA ALA A 54 12.58 1.10 -10.49
C ALA A 54 12.58 2.20 -11.56
N ALA A 55 13.69 2.38 -12.29
CA ALA A 55 13.78 3.33 -13.40
C ALA A 55 12.81 2.99 -14.55
N PHE A 56 12.67 1.71 -14.88
CA PHE A 56 11.69 1.25 -15.88
C PHE A 56 10.26 1.55 -15.43
N ILE A 57 9.92 1.25 -14.17
CA ILE A 57 8.59 1.58 -13.61
C ILE A 57 8.34 3.08 -13.63
N TYR A 58 9.35 3.89 -13.30
CA TYR A 58 9.26 5.35 -13.36
C TYR A 58 8.93 5.86 -14.77
N ILE A 59 9.68 5.41 -15.79
CA ILE A 59 9.45 5.81 -17.19
C ILE A 59 8.05 5.38 -17.64
N TRP A 60 7.66 4.16 -17.31
CA TRP A 60 6.34 3.61 -17.63
C TRP A 60 5.22 4.45 -17.01
N GLN A 61 5.34 4.80 -15.73
CA GLN A 61 4.35 5.61 -15.01
C GLN A 61 4.31 7.06 -15.49
N MET A 62 5.47 7.62 -15.85
CA MET A 62 5.53 8.97 -16.41
C MET A 62 4.83 9.05 -17.77
N GLY A 63 4.90 7.98 -18.57
CA GLY A 63 4.12 7.85 -19.80
C GLY A 63 2.60 7.97 -19.57
N PHE A 64 2.07 7.27 -18.55
CA PHE A 64 0.64 7.39 -18.20
C PHE A 64 0.26 8.77 -17.69
N ARG A 65 1.11 9.36 -16.85
CA ARG A 65 0.88 10.72 -16.33
C ARG A 65 0.85 11.75 -17.44
N PHE A 66 1.83 11.68 -18.35
CA PHE A 66 1.90 12.57 -19.50
C PHE A 66 0.69 12.39 -20.41
N SER A 67 0.30 11.14 -20.70
CA SER A 67 -0.89 10.83 -21.50
C SER A 67 -2.18 11.35 -20.84
N GLY A 68 -2.35 11.15 -19.53
CA GLY A 68 -3.50 11.67 -18.77
C GLY A 68 -3.53 13.20 -18.74
N HIS A 69 -2.37 13.85 -18.61
CA HIS A 69 -2.26 15.31 -18.64
C HIS A 69 -2.64 15.88 -20.00
N LEU A 70 -2.10 15.32 -21.10
CA LEU A 70 -2.48 15.69 -22.47
C LEU A 70 -3.98 15.45 -22.73
N ARG A 71 -4.53 14.33 -22.24
CA ARG A 71 -5.95 14.02 -22.33
C ARG A 71 -6.81 15.06 -21.60
N ARG A 72 -6.38 15.52 -20.42
CA ARG A 72 -7.06 16.60 -19.69
C ARG A 72 -7.05 17.91 -20.47
N LEU A 73 -5.88 18.35 -20.92
CA LEU A 73 -5.71 19.63 -21.64
C LEU A 73 -6.53 19.68 -22.94
N SER A 74 -6.52 18.59 -23.71
CA SER A 74 -7.27 18.50 -24.97
C SER A 74 -8.79 18.38 -24.78
N SER A 75 -9.25 18.08 -23.56
CA SER A 75 -10.67 17.86 -23.27
C SER A 75 -11.39 19.10 -22.72
N PHE A 76 -10.69 20.20 -22.38
CA PHE A 76 -11.32 21.39 -21.78
C PHE A 76 -12.48 21.94 -22.63
N ASN A 77 -12.27 22.08 -23.93
CA ASN A 77 -13.26 22.65 -24.85
C ASN A 77 -14.06 21.58 -25.63
N ASN A 78 -13.89 20.30 -25.32
CA ASN A 78 -14.53 19.21 -26.05
C ASN A 78 -15.51 18.46 -25.14
N GLY A 79 -16.81 18.68 -25.34
CA GLY A 79 -17.86 18.01 -24.58
C GLY A 79 -18.08 16.53 -24.94
N GLN A 80 -17.57 16.07 -26.09
CA GLN A 80 -17.83 14.71 -26.60
C GLN A 80 -16.62 13.77 -26.41
N GLN A 81 -15.39 14.30 -26.49
CA GLN A 81 -14.13 13.58 -26.20
C GLN A 81 -13.95 12.24 -26.92
N ARG A 82 -14.60 12.04 -28.08
CA ARG A 82 -14.71 10.73 -28.78
C ARG A 82 -13.38 10.04 -29.03
N TYR A 83 -12.32 10.79 -29.32
CA TYR A 83 -10.97 10.25 -29.53
C TYR A 83 -10.48 9.40 -28.36
N PHE A 84 -10.79 9.81 -27.13
CA PHE A 84 -10.33 9.11 -25.91
C PHE A 84 -11.25 7.98 -25.45
N ALA A 85 -12.40 7.80 -26.12
CA ALA A 85 -13.35 6.74 -25.79
C ALA A 85 -12.90 5.37 -26.30
N SER A 86 -12.16 5.32 -27.42
CA SER A 86 -11.55 4.09 -27.93
C SER A 86 -10.16 3.86 -27.33
N THR A 87 -9.77 2.59 -27.18
CA THR A 87 -8.42 2.18 -26.74
C THR A 87 -7.71 1.39 -27.83
N ASP A 88 -6.38 1.41 -27.82
CA ASP A 88 -5.59 0.48 -28.63
C ASP A 88 -5.87 -0.98 -28.20
N SER A 89 -6.16 -1.85 -29.17
CA SER A 89 -6.46 -3.26 -28.97
C SER A 89 -5.32 -4.02 -28.29
N ARG A 90 -4.06 -3.67 -28.57
CA ARG A 90 -2.91 -4.31 -27.91
C ARG A 90 -2.85 -3.96 -26.43
N PHE A 91 -3.05 -2.69 -26.11
CA PHE A 91 -3.03 -2.20 -24.74
C PHE A 91 -4.25 -2.70 -23.94
N ALA A 92 -5.42 -2.78 -24.57
CA ALA A 92 -6.60 -3.44 -24.02
C ALA A 92 -6.34 -4.90 -23.62
N LYS A 93 -5.71 -5.68 -24.51
CA LYS A 93 -5.33 -7.07 -24.23
C LYS A 93 -4.34 -7.16 -23.06
N LEU A 94 -3.37 -6.25 -22.99
CA LEU A 94 -2.42 -6.17 -21.88
C LEU A 94 -3.13 -5.89 -20.53
N LYS A 95 -4.06 -4.93 -20.50
CA LYS A 95 -4.86 -4.62 -19.31
C LYS A 95 -5.69 -5.81 -18.87
N ASP A 96 -6.39 -6.44 -19.80
CA ASP A 96 -7.25 -7.59 -19.50
C ASP A 96 -6.47 -8.80 -19.00
N HIS A 97 -5.37 -9.18 -19.67
CA HIS A 97 -4.67 -10.45 -19.41
C HIS A 97 -3.55 -10.36 -18.38
N LEU A 98 -2.99 -9.17 -18.12
CA LEU A 98 -1.83 -9.00 -17.24
C LEU A 98 -2.08 -8.03 -16.07
N ILE A 99 -2.49 -6.79 -16.36
CA ILE A 99 -2.54 -5.72 -15.33
C ILE A 99 -3.69 -5.96 -14.35
N TYR A 100 -4.92 -6.09 -14.85
CA TYR A 100 -6.11 -6.30 -14.02
C TYR A 100 -6.41 -7.78 -13.76
N ALA A 101 -5.74 -8.67 -14.48
CA ALA A 101 -5.95 -10.11 -14.34
C ALA A 101 -5.58 -10.60 -12.93
N PRO A 102 -6.47 -11.33 -12.24
CA PRO A 102 -6.13 -12.00 -11.00
C PRO A 102 -5.16 -13.16 -11.31
N LEU A 103 -4.36 -13.56 -10.32
CA LEU A 103 -3.49 -14.72 -10.45
C LEU A 103 -4.30 -15.99 -10.77
N PHE A 104 -5.42 -16.19 -10.05
CA PHE A 104 -6.29 -17.35 -10.24
C PHE A 104 -7.77 -16.94 -10.41
N ARG A 105 -8.38 -17.40 -11.52
CA ARG A 105 -9.81 -17.24 -11.87
C ARG A 105 -10.32 -15.80 -11.73
N VAL A 106 -11.01 -15.51 -10.63
CA VAL A 106 -11.71 -14.24 -10.38
C VAL A 106 -11.19 -13.54 -9.12
N ARG A 107 -10.48 -14.24 -8.22
CA ARG A 107 -10.17 -13.73 -6.88
C ARG A 107 -8.89 -12.91 -6.87
N HIS A 108 -8.99 -11.66 -6.41
CA HIS A 108 -7.84 -10.80 -6.13
C HIS A 108 -7.95 -10.25 -4.70
N ASN A 109 -9.08 -9.63 -4.39
CA ASN A 109 -9.29 -8.90 -3.14
C ASN A 109 -10.21 -9.62 -2.14
N ARG A 110 -10.88 -10.70 -2.56
CA ARG A 110 -11.43 -11.65 -1.60
C ARG A 110 -10.29 -12.45 -0.98
N GLU A 111 -10.12 -12.28 0.33
CA GLU A 111 -9.16 -13.00 1.17
C GLU A 111 -9.12 -14.50 0.85
N PHE A 112 -7.91 -15.03 0.66
CA PHE A 112 -7.69 -16.46 0.47
C PHE A 112 -7.70 -17.16 1.84
N GLN A 113 -8.82 -17.77 2.18
CA GLN A 113 -8.97 -18.55 3.40
C GLN A 113 -8.62 -20.02 3.11
N LEU A 114 -7.58 -20.53 3.78
CA LEU A 114 -7.22 -21.96 3.78
C LEU A 114 -8.17 -22.77 4.68
N SER A 115 -8.71 -22.12 5.72
CA SER A 115 -9.76 -22.62 6.59
C SER A 115 -10.58 -21.45 7.15
N THR A 116 -11.69 -21.72 7.85
CA THR A 116 -12.49 -20.69 8.54
C THR A 116 -11.69 -19.87 9.56
N ALA A 117 -10.57 -20.40 10.05
CA ALA A 117 -9.68 -19.74 11.01
C ALA A 117 -8.37 -19.18 10.38
N ILE A 118 -7.98 -19.66 9.18
CA ILE A 118 -6.70 -19.30 8.55
C ILE A 118 -6.95 -18.50 7.27
N ASN A 119 -6.83 -17.19 7.41
CA ASN A 119 -6.82 -16.23 6.31
C ASN A 119 -5.36 -15.96 5.87
N MET A 120 -5.05 -16.20 4.59
CA MET A 120 -3.73 -16.04 3.98
C MET A 120 -3.55 -14.69 3.23
N GLY A 121 -4.52 -13.79 3.35
CA GLY A 121 -4.51 -12.46 2.74
C GLY A 121 -4.96 -12.44 1.27
N ASN A 122 -4.69 -11.32 0.60
CA ASN A 122 -5.11 -11.08 -0.80
C ASN A 122 -4.12 -11.67 -1.80
N LEU A 123 -4.65 -12.21 -2.91
CA LEU A 123 -3.84 -12.76 -3.99
C LEU A 123 -3.32 -11.63 -4.88
N PRO A 124 -2.03 -11.60 -5.27
CA PRO A 124 -1.52 -10.57 -6.17
C PRO A 124 -2.18 -10.65 -7.56
N SER A 125 -2.18 -9.53 -8.30
CA SER A 125 -2.47 -9.57 -9.74
C SER A 125 -1.36 -10.31 -10.48
N ARG A 126 -1.57 -10.73 -11.73
CA ARG A 126 -0.52 -11.40 -12.50
C ARG A 126 0.72 -10.52 -12.68
N PHE A 127 0.51 -9.22 -12.87
CA PHE A 127 1.61 -8.26 -12.94
C PHE A 127 2.44 -8.22 -11.64
N HIS A 128 1.79 -8.10 -10.48
CA HIS A 128 2.47 -8.14 -9.19
C HIS A 128 3.18 -9.48 -8.95
N ALA A 129 2.54 -10.59 -9.33
CA ALA A 129 3.12 -11.92 -9.22
C ALA A 129 4.37 -12.07 -10.10
N LEU A 130 4.38 -11.50 -11.31
CA LEU A 130 5.54 -11.51 -12.19
C LEU A 130 6.72 -10.74 -11.59
N ILE A 131 6.47 -9.57 -10.99
CA ILE A 131 7.52 -8.79 -10.30
C ILE A 131 8.10 -9.59 -9.14
N VAL A 132 7.25 -10.12 -8.26
CA VAL A 132 7.67 -10.94 -7.12
C VAL A 132 8.45 -12.18 -7.58
N PHE A 133 7.94 -12.89 -8.59
CA PHE A 133 8.60 -14.06 -9.17
C PHE A 133 9.98 -13.70 -9.72
N SER A 134 10.09 -12.56 -10.42
CA SER A 134 11.37 -12.09 -10.97
C SER A 134 12.39 -11.80 -9.86
N ILE A 135 11.96 -11.20 -8.74
CA ILE A 135 12.82 -10.94 -7.57
C ILE A 135 13.28 -12.25 -6.93
N ILE A 136 12.39 -13.24 -6.78
CA ILE A 136 12.72 -14.55 -6.20
C ILE A 136 13.69 -15.30 -7.11
N VAL A 137 13.42 -15.36 -8.41
CA VAL A 137 14.29 -16.03 -9.39
C VAL A 137 15.64 -15.36 -9.45
N MET A 138 15.70 -14.02 -9.45
CA MET A 138 16.96 -13.28 -9.42
C MET A 138 17.80 -13.68 -8.20
N ASN A 139 17.22 -13.67 -6.99
CA ASN A 139 17.96 -14.05 -5.78
C ASN A 139 18.41 -15.52 -5.80
N ALA A 140 17.54 -16.43 -6.23
CA ALA A 140 17.89 -17.84 -6.39
C ALA A 140 19.07 -18.02 -7.37
N VAL A 141 19.01 -17.37 -8.54
CA VAL A 141 20.07 -17.43 -9.56
C VAL A 141 21.38 -16.85 -9.03
N LEU A 142 21.37 -15.67 -8.39
CA LEU A 142 22.56 -15.06 -7.82
C LEU A 142 23.19 -15.92 -6.71
N CYS A 143 22.39 -16.70 -5.99
CA CYS A 143 22.89 -17.64 -4.98
C CYS A 143 23.57 -18.89 -5.56
N VAL A 144 23.23 -19.32 -6.79
CA VAL A 144 23.64 -20.62 -7.35
C VAL A 144 24.56 -20.53 -8.57
N VAL A 145 24.50 -19.44 -9.36
CA VAL A 145 25.09 -19.39 -10.70
C VAL A 145 26.62 -19.49 -10.72
N THR A 146 27.30 -18.96 -9.70
CA THR A 146 28.78 -18.96 -9.62
C THR A 146 29.33 -20.01 -8.63
N VAL A 147 28.49 -20.97 -8.24
CA VAL A 147 28.88 -22.00 -7.28
C VAL A 147 29.73 -23.08 -7.97
N PRO A 148 30.93 -23.41 -7.46
CA PRO A 148 31.81 -24.39 -8.09
C PRO A 148 31.40 -25.83 -7.73
N TYR A 149 30.37 -26.36 -8.40
CA TYR A 149 29.79 -27.69 -8.12
C TYR A 149 30.75 -28.89 -8.28
N LYS A 150 31.90 -28.69 -8.93
CA LYS A 150 32.91 -29.74 -9.17
C LYS A 150 33.95 -29.85 -8.04
N LYS A 151 33.90 -28.97 -7.03
CA LYS A 151 34.83 -28.98 -5.88
C LYS A 151 34.30 -29.84 -4.72
N ASP A 152 35.16 -30.07 -3.73
CA ASP A 152 34.82 -30.77 -2.49
C ASP A 152 33.64 -30.13 -1.75
N GLU A 153 32.91 -30.96 -0.99
CA GLU A 153 31.70 -30.56 -0.27
C GLU A 153 31.94 -29.43 0.74
N GLU A 154 33.13 -29.39 1.36
CA GLU A 154 33.50 -28.34 2.31
C GLU A 154 33.66 -26.98 1.61
N THR A 155 34.36 -26.95 0.48
CA THR A 155 34.50 -25.75 -0.36
C THR A 155 33.16 -25.31 -0.94
N LEU A 156 32.34 -26.26 -1.40
CA LEU A 156 31.01 -26.00 -1.93
C LEU A 156 30.13 -25.33 -0.86
N ALA A 157 30.03 -25.95 0.31
CA ALA A 157 29.22 -25.43 1.41
C ALA A 157 29.74 -24.10 1.93
N GLY A 158 31.06 -23.87 1.95
CA GLY A 158 31.67 -22.60 2.31
C GLY A 158 31.29 -21.45 1.36
N VAL A 159 31.31 -21.71 0.04
CA VAL A 159 30.89 -20.72 -0.97
C VAL A 159 29.40 -20.44 -0.87
N VAL A 160 28.55 -21.47 -0.77
CA VAL A 160 27.09 -21.30 -0.61
C VAL A 160 26.77 -20.51 0.66
N ARG A 161 27.41 -20.87 1.79
CA ARG A 161 27.27 -20.16 3.07
C ARG A 161 27.57 -18.68 2.92
N ASN A 162 28.73 -18.32 2.38
CA ASN A 162 29.11 -16.91 2.27
C ASN A 162 28.19 -16.17 1.28
N ARG A 163 27.83 -16.81 0.16
CA ARG A 163 26.93 -16.24 -0.86
C ARG A 163 25.57 -15.91 -0.28
N THR A 164 24.90 -16.86 0.36
CA THR A 164 23.56 -16.63 0.91
C THR A 164 23.57 -15.67 2.09
N GLY A 165 24.65 -15.63 2.89
CA GLY A 165 24.83 -14.62 3.95
C GLY A 165 24.95 -13.19 3.41
N THR A 166 25.77 -12.99 2.37
CA THR A 166 25.91 -11.67 1.72
C THR A 166 24.61 -11.26 1.02
N MET A 167 23.96 -12.18 0.30
CA MET A 167 22.67 -11.91 -0.37
C MET A 167 21.56 -11.57 0.63
N ALA A 168 21.45 -12.31 1.74
CA ALA A 168 20.51 -11.99 2.81
C ALA A 168 20.73 -10.57 3.35
N THR A 169 22.00 -10.18 3.54
CA THR A 169 22.36 -8.87 4.10
C THR A 169 22.07 -7.73 3.12
N VAL A 170 22.42 -7.87 1.84
CA VAL A 170 22.16 -6.80 0.86
C VAL A 170 20.66 -6.61 0.61
N ASN A 171 19.88 -7.71 0.66
CA ASN A 171 18.42 -7.67 0.55
C ASN A 171 17.74 -6.91 1.71
N LEU A 172 18.41 -6.71 2.85
CA LEU A 172 17.88 -5.88 3.95
C LEU A 172 17.65 -4.42 3.52
N ILE A 173 18.43 -3.89 2.58
CA ILE A 173 18.33 -2.51 2.07
C ILE A 173 16.95 -2.27 1.43
N PRO A 174 16.55 -2.97 0.35
CA PRO A 174 15.21 -2.85 -0.19
C PRO A 174 14.13 -3.30 0.80
N LEU A 175 14.41 -4.27 1.68
CA LEU A 175 13.43 -4.77 2.65
C LEU A 175 12.92 -3.68 3.60
N VAL A 176 13.83 -2.89 4.20
CA VAL A 176 13.43 -1.80 5.11
C VAL A 176 12.81 -0.63 4.37
N LEU A 177 13.31 -0.33 3.16
CA LEU A 177 12.79 0.75 2.32
C LEU A 177 11.34 0.50 1.89
N MET A 178 11.01 -0.75 1.55
CA MET A 178 9.67 -1.20 1.17
C MET A 178 8.66 -1.20 2.33
N ALA A 179 9.12 -1.19 3.58
CA ALA A 179 8.27 -1.06 4.77
C ALA A 179 7.96 0.39 5.17
N GLY A 180 8.71 1.35 4.61
CA GLY A 180 8.61 2.77 4.96
C GLY A 180 7.35 3.43 4.41
N ARG A 181 6.62 4.17 5.26
CA ARG A 181 5.44 4.95 4.84
C ARG A 181 5.85 6.28 4.21
N ASN A 182 6.87 6.92 4.78
CA ASN A 182 7.44 8.17 4.30
C ASN A 182 8.55 7.92 3.26
N ASN A 183 8.32 6.95 2.36
CA ASN A 183 9.28 6.62 1.31
C ASN A 183 9.06 7.52 0.09
N PRO A 184 10.01 8.38 -0.31
CA PRO A 184 9.86 9.27 -1.46
C PRO A 184 9.66 8.51 -2.78
N LEU A 185 10.09 7.24 -2.86
CA LEU A 185 9.88 6.40 -4.03
C LEU A 185 8.40 6.05 -4.27
N ILE A 186 7.55 6.10 -3.24
CA ILE A 186 6.10 5.90 -3.40
C ILE A 186 5.54 7.00 -4.31
N THR A 187 5.87 8.26 -4.02
CA THR A 187 5.44 9.42 -4.80
C THR A 187 6.11 9.46 -6.17
N LEU A 188 7.42 9.16 -6.23
CA LEU A 188 8.20 9.20 -7.47
C LEU A 188 7.75 8.13 -8.47
N LEU A 189 7.63 6.87 -8.02
CA LEU A 189 7.26 5.74 -8.87
C LEU A 189 5.75 5.61 -9.03
N HIS A 190 4.95 6.35 -8.26
CA HIS A 190 3.48 6.29 -8.28
C HIS A 190 2.95 4.86 -8.03
N VAL A 191 3.65 4.12 -7.16
CA VAL A 191 3.28 2.77 -6.74
C VAL A 191 2.75 2.85 -5.32
N PRO A 192 1.49 2.41 -5.05
CA PRO A 192 0.87 2.54 -3.75
C PRO A 192 1.62 1.75 -2.67
N PHE A 193 1.58 2.23 -1.43
CA PHE A 193 2.26 1.62 -0.27
C PHE A 193 1.92 0.12 -0.11
N ASP A 194 0.70 -0.30 -0.43
CA ASP A 194 0.29 -1.70 -0.34
C ASP A 194 1.09 -2.62 -1.27
N THR A 195 1.50 -2.12 -2.43
CA THR A 195 2.38 -2.84 -3.36
C THR A 195 3.80 -2.93 -2.81
N TRP A 196 4.32 -1.85 -2.21
CA TRP A 196 5.62 -1.88 -1.51
C TRP A 196 5.60 -2.89 -0.37
N ASN A 197 4.55 -2.88 0.44
CA ASN A 197 4.38 -3.81 1.55
C ASN A 197 4.18 -5.26 1.07
N LEU A 198 3.56 -5.48 -0.10
CA LEU A 198 3.52 -6.81 -0.74
C LEU A 198 4.94 -7.31 -1.03
N ILE A 199 5.78 -6.48 -1.63
CA ILE A 199 7.17 -6.86 -1.95
C ILE A 199 7.98 -7.04 -0.67
N HIS A 200 7.82 -6.17 0.35
CA HIS A 200 8.44 -6.33 1.67
C HIS A 200 8.18 -7.73 2.26
N ARG A 201 6.92 -8.19 2.24
CA ARG A 201 6.58 -9.54 2.76
C ARG A 201 7.27 -10.66 2.00
N TRP A 202 7.40 -10.55 0.67
CA TRP A 202 8.06 -11.58 -0.13
C TRP A 202 9.58 -11.54 0.00
N LEU A 203 10.16 -10.36 0.01
CA LEU A 203 11.59 -10.17 0.21
C LEU A 203 12.02 -10.61 1.62
N GLY A 204 11.19 -10.38 2.64
CA GLY A 204 11.43 -10.90 4.00
C GLY A 204 11.51 -12.43 4.03
N ARG A 205 10.68 -13.13 3.25
CA ARG A 205 10.78 -14.59 3.10
C ARG A 205 12.07 -15.02 2.43
N VAL A 206 12.50 -14.30 1.40
CA VAL A 206 13.77 -14.56 0.71
C VAL A 206 14.94 -14.42 1.69
N VAL A 207 15.02 -13.31 2.44
CA VAL A 207 16.08 -13.08 3.45
C VAL A 207 16.13 -14.20 4.49
N VAL A 208 14.97 -14.65 4.99
CA VAL A 208 14.91 -15.73 5.98
C VAL A 208 15.36 -17.05 5.38
N ILE A 209 14.95 -17.37 4.15
CA ILE A 209 15.38 -18.59 3.44
C ILE A 209 16.89 -18.56 3.20
N GLU A 210 17.44 -17.45 2.70
CA GLU A 210 18.88 -17.25 2.50
C GLU A 210 19.66 -17.39 3.82
N THR A 211 19.11 -16.84 4.92
CA THR A 211 19.68 -16.98 6.27
C THR A 211 19.66 -18.43 6.75
N MET A 212 18.56 -19.16 6.52
CA MET A 212 18.50 -20.59 6.87
C MET A 212 19.51 -21.41 6.06
N ILE A 213 19.62 -21.16 4.76
CA ILE A 213 20.63 -21.82 3.92
C ILE A 213 22.04 -21.47 4.40
N HIS A 214 22.31 -20.22 4.80
CA HIS A 214 23.59 -19.80 5.39
C HIS A 214 23.92 -20.62 6.64
N VAL A 215 22.99 -20.71 7.60
CA VAL A 215 23.18 -21.46 8.85
C VAL A 215 23.36 -22.96 8.56
N PHE A 216 22.55 -23.54 7.68
CA PHE A 216 22.63 -24.97 7.35
C PHE A 216 23.92 -25.33 6.61
N SER A 217 24.36 -24.47 5.68
CA SER A 217 25.62 -24.64 4.95
C SER A 217 26.84 -24.53 5.87
N TRP A 218 26.70 -23.94 7.05
CA TRP A 218 27.73 -23.97 8.09
C TRP A 218 27.63 -25.21 9.00
N VAL A 219 26.43 -25.54 9.50
CA VAL A 219 26.26 -26.57 10.53
C VAL A 219 26.39 -27.99 9.98
N ILE A 220 25.88 -28.28 8.77
CA ILE A 220 25.82 -29.64 8.22
C ILE A 220 27.23 -30.20 7.97
N PRO A 221 28.13 -29.53 7.22
CA PRO A 221 29.48 -30.05 6.99
C PRO A 221 30.28 -30.14 8.30
N LYS A 222 30.10 -29.17 9.21
CA LYS A 222 30.77 -29.16 10.51
C LYS A 222 30.38 -30.37 11.37
N TYR A 223 29.09 -30.70 11.39
CA TYR A 223 28.55 -31.84 12.11
C TYR A 223 29.06 -33.16 11.51
N GLN A 224 29.04 -33.29 10.18
CA GLN A 224 29.50 -34.50 9.49
C GLN A 224 31.01 -34.76 9.68
N LEU A 225 31.83 -33.71 9.63
CA LEU A 225 33.29 -33.84 9.70
C LEU A 225 33.83 -33.93 11.12
N LYS A 226 33.22 -33.25 12.09
CA LYS A 226 33.77 -33.08 13.45
C LYS A 226 32.83 -33.50 14.58
N GLY A 227 31.62 -33.97 14.25
CA GLY A 227 30.63 -34.44 15.22
C GLY A 227 29.90 -33.32 16.00
N PRO A 228 28.94 -33.69 16.87
CA PRO A 228 28.08 -32.75 17.59
C PRO A 228 28.84 -31.86 18.58
N THR A 229 29.87 -32.39 19.25
CA THR A 229 30.67 -31.65 20.25
C THR A 229 31.40 -30.47 19.63
N ALA A 230 31.88 -30.60 18.40
CA ALA A 230 32.53 -29.51 17.69
C ALA A 230 31.56 -28.37 17.31
N VAL A 231 30.28 -28.68 17.10
CA VAL A 231 29.23 -27.68 16.85
C VAL A 231 28.96 -26.89 18.14
N THR A 232 28.75 -27.57 19.27
CA THR A 232 28.49 -26.92 20.55
C THR A 232 29.65 -26.05 21.02
N GLU A 233 30.88 -26.51 20.83
CA GLU A 233 32.08 -25.73 21.14
C GLU A 233 32.19 -24.46 20.27
N SER A 234 31.67 -24.49 19.04
CA SER A 234 31.69 -23.32 18.16
C SER A 234 30.81 -22.18 18.68
N PHE A 235 29.81 -22.45 19.53
CA PHE A 235 28.98 -21.41 20.15
C PHE A 235 29.72 -20.56 21.19
N LYS A 236 30.91 -20.96 21.64
CA LYS A 236 31.78 -20.12 22.47
C LYS A 236 32.35 -18.94 21.68
N SER A 237 32.40 -19.03 20.35
CA SER A 237 32.82 -17.93 19.49
C SER A 237 31.75 -16.85 19.42
N SER A 238 32.13 -15.61 19.72
CA SER A 238 31.25 -14.44 19.60
C SER A 238 30.68 -14.30 18.18
N PHE A 239 31.46 -14.64 17.15
CA PHE A 239 31.02 -14.58 15.75
C PHE A 239 29.87 -15.57 15.47
N ILE A 240 29.97 -16.82 15.94
CA ILE A 240 28.93 -17.83 15.69
C ILE A 240 27.69 -17.56 16.55
N LEU A 241 27.88 -17.22 17.82
CA LEU A 241 26.76 -16.94 18.73
C LEU A 241 25.93 -15.74 18.26
N SER A 242 26.60 -14.65 17.86
CA SER A 242 25.91 -13.46 17.33
C SER A 242 25.14 -13.77 16.03
N GLY A 243 25.72 -14.55 15.12
CA GLY A 243 25.06 -15.01 13.91
C GLY A 243 23.84 -15.90 14.20
N LEU A 244 23.95 -16.80 15.17
CA LEU A 244 22.84 -17.65 15.59
C LEU A 244 21.69 -16.85 16.20
N ILE A 245 21.99 -15.88 17.09
CA ILE A 245 20.96 -15.02 17.69
C ILE A 245 20.24 -14.22 16.60
N ALA A 246 20.98 -13.62 15.66
CA ALA A 246 20.38 -12.90 14.53
C ALA A 246 19.51 -13.83 13.65
N GLY A 247 20.00 -15.03 13.33
CA GLY A 247 19.25 -16.04 12.57
C GLY A 247 17.96 -16.48 13.28
N CYS A 248 18.01 -16.72 14.58
CA CYS A 248 16.84 -17.02 15.41
C CYS A 248 15.82 -15.88 15.40
N CYS A 249 16.26 -14.62 15.47
CA CYS A 249 15.37 -13.47 15.34
C CYS A 249 14.71 -13.39 13.96
N PHE A 250 15.43 -13.67 12.87
CA PHE A 250 14.86 -13.71 11.52
C PHE A 250 13.83 -14.84 11.35
N VAL A 251 14.09 -16.04 11.87
CA VAL A 251 13.11 -17.14 11.89
C VAL A 251 11.91 -16.77 12.75
N GLY A 252 12.14 -16.17 13.92
CA GLY A 252 11.09 -15.64 14.79
C GLY A 252 10.19 -14.65 14.07
N LEU A 253 10.78 -13.68 13.34
CA LEU A 253 10.10 -12.71 12.48
C LEU A 253 9.20 -13.39 11.44
N MET A 254 9.65 -14.50 10.84
CA MET A 254 8.83 -15.25 9.87
C MET A 254 7.65 -15.98 10.52
N VAL A 255 7.86 -16.61 11.68
CA VAL A 255 6.86 -17.44 12.36
C VAL A 255 5.69 -16.63 12.92
N HIS A 256 5.93 -15.42 13.42
CA HIS A 256 4.85 -14.58 13.98
C HIS A 256 4.17 -13.64 12.97
N SER A 257 4.74 -13.48 11.76
CA SER A 257 4.19 -12.64 10.69
C SER A 257 3.08 -13.22 9.79
N PRO A 258 2.60 -14.49 9.93
CA PRO A 258 1.44 -14.96 9.19
C PRO A 258 0.20 -14.10 9.42
N SER A 259 -0.61 -13.98 8.37
CA SER A 259 -1.81 -13.14 8.33
C SER A 259 -2.80 -13.45 9.48
N ALA A 260 -2.98 -14.72 9.84
CA ALA A 260 -3.85 -15.11 10.97
C ALA A 260 -3.42 -14.50 12.32
N ILE A 261 -2.12 -14.54 12.63
CA ILE A 261 -1.58 -13.99 13.89
C ILE A 261 -1.67 -12.46 13.87
N ARG A 262 -1.28 -11.85 12.75
CA ARG A 262 -1.30 -10.39 12.59
C ARG A 262 -2.71 -9.81 12.74
N HIS A 263 -3.74 -10.43 12.17
CA HIS A 263 -5.10 -9.91 12.29
C HIS A 263 -5.71 -10.14 13.68
N ALA A 264 -5.31 -11.20 14.39
CA ALA A 264 -5.77 -11.47 15.75
C ALA A 264 -5.13 -10.52 16.78
N PHE A 265 -3.83 -10.22 16.64
CA PHE A 265 -3.05 -9.44 17.61
C PHE A 265 -2.21 -8.36 16.93
N TYR A 266 -2.84 -7.49 16.13
CA TYR A 266 -2.14 -6.50 15.30
C TYR A 266 -1.18 -5.60 16.10
N GLU A 267 -1.63 -5.09 17.25
CA GLU A 267 -0.82 -4.19 18.08
C GLU A 267 0.41 -4.91 18.63
N THR A 268 0.25 -6.10 19.20
CA THR A 268 1.36 -6.92 19.71
C THR A 268 2.31 -7.34 18.58
N PHE A 269 1.76 -7.75 17.44
CA PHE A 269 2.53 -8.12 16.26
C PHE A 269 3.49 -7.00 15.85
N LEU A 270 3.00 -5.76 15.73
CA LEU A 270 3.80 -4.63 15.24
C LEU A 270 4.96 -4.29 16.19
N HIS A 271 4.71 -4.22 17.50
CA HIS A 271 5.74 -3.89 18.49
C HIS A 271 6.79 -4.99 18.58
N LEU A 272 6.35 -6.26 18.62
CA LEU A 272 7.25 -7.41 18.67
C LEU A 272 8.11 -7.50 17.41
N HIS A 273 7.53 -7.24 16.22
CA HIS A 273 8.26 -7.22 14.95
C HIS A 273 9.41 -6.19 15.00
N ILE A 274 9.11 -4.96 15.43
CA ILE A 274 10.12 -3.89 15.53
C ILE A 274 11.21 -4.26 16.54
N ALA A 275 10.84 -4.77 17.71
CA ALA A 275 11.80 -5.20 18.72
C ALA A 275 12.75 -6.29 18.21
N MET A 276 12.21 -7.32 17.52
CA MET A 276 13.03 -8.38 16.94
C MET A 276 13.93 -7.88 15.80
N VAL A 277 13.50 -6.89 15.01
CA VAL A 277 14.37 -6.25 14.00
C VAL A 277 15.54 -5.52 14.65
N VAL A 278 15.31 -4.76 15.75
CA VAL A 278 16.39 -4.08 16.49
C VAL A 278 17.41 -5.09 17.00
N VAL A 279 16.94 -6.17 17.64
CA VAL A 279 17.81 -7.23 18.18
C VAL A 279 18.56 -7.93 17.04
N ALA A 280 17.88 -8.30 15.95
CA ALA A 280 18.50 -8.93 14.79
C ALA A 280 19.62 -8.05 14.19
N PHE A 281 19.38 -6.74 14.01
CA PHE A 281 20.38 -5.83 13.45
C PHE A 281 21.56 -5.61 14.40
N ALA A 282 21.33 -5.51 15.71
CA ALA A 282 22.40 -5.36 16.69
C ALA A 282 23.34 -6.57 16.70
N TRP A 283 22.78 -7.80 16.72
CA TRP A 283 23.59 -9.01 16.70
C TRP A 283 24.21 -9.29 15.33
N LEU A 284 23.51 -8.98 14.24
CA LEU A 284 24.07 -9.07 12.89
C LEU A 284 25.23 -8.09 12.69
N TRP A 285 25.19 -6.90 13.30
CA TRP A 285 26.32 -5.96 13.27
C TRP A 285 27.59 -6.55 13.88
N ILE A 286 27.45 -7.25 15.01
CA ILE A 286 28.57 -7.96 15.66
C ILE A 286 29.04 -9.12 14.79
N HIS A 287 28.12 -9.88 14.22
CA HIS A 287 28.42 -11.01 13.33
C HIS A 287 29.19 -10.57 12.08
N LEU A 288 28.84 -9.42 11.51
CA LEU A 288 29.46 -8.91 10.28
C LEU A 288 30.75 -8.12 10.51
N LYS A 289 31.25 -8.02 11.75
CA LYS A 289 32.41 -7.18 12.08
C LYS A 289 33.64 -7.53 11.24
N GLY A 290 34.08 -6.57 10.42
CA GLY A 290 35.26 -6.73 9.55
C GLY A 290 34.97 -7.35 8.18
N LEU A 291 33.70 -7.64 7.85
CA LEU A 291 33.27 -8.12 6.55
C LEU A 291 32.69 -6.98 5.70
N VAL A 292 32.84 -7.06 4.37
CA VAL A 292 32.27 -6.08 3.43
C VAL A 292 30.76 -5.94 3.59
N ALA A 293 30.07 -7.04 3.92
CA ALA A 293 28.62 -7.04 4.13
C ALA A 293 28.14 -6.12 5.28
N GLN A 294 29.03 -5.73 6.20
CA GLN A 294 28.71 -4.78 7.27
C GLN A 294 28.28 -3.41 6.72
N ALA A 295 28.83 -2.99 5.56
CA ALA A 295 28.44 -1.74 4.91
C ALA A 295 27.00 -1.79 4.37
N TYR A 296 26.54 -2.94 3.88
CA TYR A 296 25.15 -3.13 3.44
C TYR A 296 24.17 -3.04 4.61
N LEU A 297 24.52 -3.67 5.74
CA LEU A 297 23.73 -3.52 6.97
C LEU A 297 23.69 -2.07 7.44
N LEU A 298 24.82 -1.35 7.41
CA LEU A 298 24.86 0.07 7.76
C LEU A 298 23.91 0.89 6.89
N ALA A 299 23.89 0.66 5.57
CA ALA A 299 22.97 1.33 4.66
C ALA A 299 21.51 1.05 5.03
N ALA A 300 21.16 -0.21 5.33
CA ALA A 300 19.81 -0.56 5.79
C ALA A 300 19.43 0.12 7.12
N ILE A 301 20.35 0.17 8.10
CA ILE A 301 20.14 0.86 9.37
C ILE A 301 19.90 2.36 9.16
N ILE A 302 20.71 3.02 8.32
CA ILE A 302 20.57 4.45 8.02
C ILE A 302 19.21 4.73 7.38
N LEU A 303 18.82 3.96 6.35
CA LEU A 303 17.53 4.14 5.67
C LEU A 303 16.35 3.95 6.63
N TRP A 304 16.44 2.93 7.49
CA TRP A 304 15.40 2.67 8.49
C TRP A 304 15.32 3.77 9.55
N ALA A 305 16.46 4.25 10.06
CA ALA A 305 16.53 5.34 11.02
C ALA A 305 15.99 6.66 10.44
N LEU A 306 16.33 6.98 9.18
CA LEU A 306 15.81 8.16 8.48
C LEU A 306 14.28 8.11 8.33
N GLU A 307 13.70 6.96 7.98
CA GLU A 307 12.24 6.81 7.87
C GLU A 307 11.54 7.01 9.21
N ARG A 308 12.08 6.42 10.29
CA ARG A 308 11.55 6.59 11.66
C ARG A 308 11.70 8.02 12.16
N GLY A 309 12.85 8.64 11.91
CA GLY A 309 13.12 10.04 12.25
C GLY A 309 12.19 11.00 11.51
N ALA A 310 11.99 10.80 10.20
CA ALA A 310 11.06 11.58 9.40
C ALA A 310 9.62 11.47 9.93
N ARG A 311 9.19 10.27 10.34
CA ARG A 311 7.86 10.06 10.92
C ARG A 311 7.67 10.84 12.22
N LEU A 312 8.65 10.75 13.13
CA LEU A 312 8.61 11.50 14.39
C LEU A 312 8.62 13.01 14.14
N ALA A 313 9.46 13.49 13.23
CA ALA A 313 9.53 14.90 12.87
C ALA A 313 8.20 15.42 12.29
N ILE A 314 7.55 14.67 11.39
CA ILE A 314 6.23 15.02 10.83
C ILE A 314 5.17 15.05 11.94
N LEU A 315 5.14 14.04 12.80
CA LEU A 315 4.16 13.95 13.89
C LEU A 315 4.29 15.14 14.85
N LEU A 316 5.52 15.46 15.27
CA LEU A 316 5.80 16.61 16.14
C LEU A 316 5.46 17.93 15.44
N TYR A 317 5.90 18.14 14.21
CA TYR A 317 5.63 19.36 13.46
C TYR A 317 4.12 19.62 13.30
N ARG A 318 3.34 18.59 12.95
CA ARG A 318 1.91 18.71 12.66
C ARG A 318 1.04 18.92 13.89
N ASN A 319 1.43 18.37 15.04
CA ASN A 319 0.57 18.30 16.22
C ASN A 319 1.08 19.12 17.41
N CYS A 320 2.35 19.54 17.43
CA CYS A 320 2.88 20.44 18.45
C CYS A 320 2.73 21.91 18.01
N GLY A 321 1.97 22.67 18.79
CA GLY A 321 1.73 24.10 18.58
C GLY A 321 0.89 24.69 19.72
N ARG A 322 0.42 25.93 19.55
CA ARG A 322 -0.33 26.67 20.60
C ARG A 322 -1.62 25.97 21.03
N LYS A 323 -2.34 25.34 20.09
CA LYS A 323 -3.55 24.57 20.36
C LYS A 323 -3.30 23.12 19.94
N PRO A 324 -3.50 22.11 20.82
CA PRO A 324 -3.28 20.72 20.47
C PRO A 324 -4.33 20.24 19.45
N THR A 325 -3.99 19.18 18.72
CA THR A 325 -4.93 18.54 17.81
C THR A 325 -5.98 17.77 18.62
N THR A 326 -7.26 17.99 18.33
CA THR A 326 -8.38 17.35 19.03
C THR A 326 -9.28 16.62 18.05
N ALA A 327 -9.82 15.49 18.49
CA ALA A 327 -10.74 14.65 17.73
C ALA A 327 -12.09 14.61 18.44
N THR A 328 -13.13 15.10 17.75
CA THR A 328 -14.51 14.99 18.19
C THR A 328 -15.15 13.79 17.53
N VAL A 329 -15.58 12.82 18.33
CA VAL A 329 -16.11 11.53 17.87
C VAL A 329 -17.60 11.50 18.17
N GLU A 330 -18.40 11.27 17.14
CA GLU A 330 -19.86 11.18 17.18
C GLU A 330 -20.28 9.76 16.75
N ALA A 331 -21.04 9.05 17.59
CA ALA A 331 -21.58 7.75 17.23
C ALA A 331 -22.80 7.90 16.29
N LEU A 332 -22.81 7.13 15.20
CA LEU A 332 -23.83 7.17 14.16
C LEU A 332 -24.56 5.81 14.05
N PRO A 333 -25.78 5.78 13.47
CA PRO A 333 -26.51 4.53 13.25
C PRO A 333 -25.71 3.50 12.43
N GLY A 334 -25.92 2.21 12.68
CA GLY A 334 -25.28 1.14 11.89
C GLY A 334 -23.81 0.88 12.22
N ASP A 335 -23.44 1.02 13.49
CA ASP A 335 -22.09 0.77 14.02
C ASP A 335 -21.00 1.59 13.31
N ALA A 336 -21.30 2.86 13.03
CA ALA A 336 -20.37 3.80 12.43
C ALA A 336 -20.14 4.99 13.37
N MET A 337 -19.04 5.72 13.17
CA MET A 337 -18.76 6.95 13.89
C MET A 337 -18.18 7.99 12.94
N ARG A 338 -18.50 9.26 13.19
CA ARG A 338 -17.88 10.40 12.53
C ARG A 338 -16.81 10.98 13.45
N ILE A 339 -15.60 11.14 12.95
CA ILE A 339 -14.49 11.74 13.68
C ILE A 339 -14.13 13.05 13.00
N THR A 340 -14.38 14.17 13.66
CA THR A 340 -14.01 15.51 13.18
C THR A 340 -12.77 15.99 13.92
N LEU A 341 -11.69 16.20 13.17
CA LEU A 341 -10.39 16.63 13.65
C LEU A 341 -10.26 18.15 13.55
N LYS A 342 -9.93 18.79 14.67
CA LYS A 342 -9.45 20.17 14.72
C LYS A 342 -7.93 20.12 14.80
N LEU A 343 -7.27 20.38 13.67
CA LEU A 343 -5.83 20.24 13.52
C LEU A 343 -5.09 21.47 14.05
N THR A 344 -3.94 21.25 14.70
CA THR A 344 -3.04 22.34 15.14
C THR A 344 -2.50 23.12 13.96
N ARG A 345 -2.11 22.40 12.90
CA ARG A 345 -1.66 22.96 11.61
C ARG A 345 -2.49 22.32 10.52
N PRO A 346 -3.60 22.95 10.09
CA PRO A 346 -4.41 22.41 8.99
C PRO A 346 -3.62 22.23 7.70
N TRP A 347 -4.10 21.34 6.84
CA TRP A 347 -3.55 21.15 5.52
C TRP A 347 -4.66 20.83 4.52
N THR A 348 -4.45 21.25 3.28
CA THR A 348 -5.30 20.87 2.17
C THR A 348 -5.02 19.43 1.78
N TYR A 349 -6.06 18.60 1.74
CA TYR A 349 -5.98 17.22 1.23
C TYR A 349 -6.52 17.15 -0.20
N ARG A 350 -6.15 16.08 -0.90
CA ARG A 350 -6.66 15.74 -2.22
C ARG A 350 -7.53 14.48 -2.17
N PRO A 351 -8.49 14.32 -3.09
CA PRO A 351 -9.32 13.12 -3.15
C PRO A 351 -8.51 11.83 -3.15
N GLY A 352 -8.99 10.83 -2.44
CA GLY A 352 -8.34 9.53 -2.27
C GLY A 352 -7.26 9.45 -1.20
N GLN A 353 -6.89 10.58 -0.57
CA GLN A 353 -5.93 10.57 0.52
C GLN A 353 -6.51 10.01 1.84
N HIS A 354 -5.63 9.42 2.63
CA HIS A 354 -5.89 8.94 3.99
C HIS A 354 -4.86 9.53 4.97
N MET A 355 -5.13 9.38 6.26
CA MET A 355 -4.21 9.78 7.33
C MET A 355 -4.13 8.69 8.40
N TYR A 356 -3.08 8.73 9.20
CA TYR A 356 -2.97 7.91 10.40
C TYR A 356 -3.37 8.73 11.62
N LEU A 357 -4.32 8.21 12.39
CA LEU A 357 -4.81 8.80 13.62
C LEU A 357 -4.22 8.05 14.82
N TYR A 358 -3.73 8.82 15.79
CA TYR A 358 -3.28 8.35 17.10
C TYR A 358 -4.18 8.96 18.17
N MET A 359 -4.70 8.13 19.07
CA MET A 359 -5.52 8.58 20.20
C MET A 359 -5.03 7.91 21.49
N PRO A 360 -4.09 8.54 22.22
CA PRO A 360 -3.43 7.90 23.36
C PRO A 360 -4.35 7.40 24.45
N SER A 361 -5.48 8.08 24.67
CA SER A 361 -6.50 7.69 25.65
C SER A 361 -7.25 6.40 25.30
N ILE A 362 -7.08 5.87 24.09
CA ILE A 362 -7.77 4.66 23.58
C ILE A 362 -6.78 3.55 23.19
N GLY A 363 -5.73 3.90 22.45
CA GLY A 363 -4.78 2.95 21.84
C GLY A 363 -3.30 3.27 22.11
N LEU A 364 -2.99 4.15 23.07
CA LEU A 364 -1.61 4.60 23.33
C LEU A 364 -0.96 5.18 22.04
N TRP A 365 0.14 4.59 21.57
CA TRP A 365 0.91 5.05 20.41
C TRP A 365 0.60 4.29 19.12
N THR A 366 -0.53 3.58 19.06
CA THR A 366 -0.94 2.87 17.84
C THR A 366 -1.46 3.84 16.78
N ALA A 367 -1.01 3.61 15.55
CA ALA A 367 -1.39 4.41 14.39
C ALA A 367 -2.50 3.71 13.61
N HIS A 368 -3.66 4.34 13.45
CA HIS A 368 -4.80 3.76 12.73
C HIS A 368 -5.09 4.53 11.43
N PRO A 369 -5.02 3.87 10.25
CA PRO A 369 -5.26 4.53 8.97
C PRO A 369 -6.76 4.74 8.72
N PHE A 370 -7.14 5.96 8.34
CA PHE A 370 -8.50 6.32 7.96
C PHE A 370 -8.51 7.23 6.73
N SER A 371 -9.41 6.94 5.79
CA SER A 371 -9.63 7.77 4.59
C SER A 371 -10.20 9.12 4.98
N ILE A 372 -9.70 10.18 4.34
CA ILE A 372 -10.22 11.53 4.55
C ILE A 372 -11.53 11.65 3.79
N GLY A 373 -12.63 11.92 4.50
CA GLY A 373 -13.97 11.97 3.90
C GLY A 373 -14.41 13.37 3.50
N TRP A 374 -14.06 14.38 4.29
CA TRP A 374 -14.51 15.76 4.07
C TRP A 374 -13.60 16.79 4.75
N GLY A 375 -13.45 17.95 4.11
CA GLY A 375 -12.83 19.15 4.64
C GLY A 375 -13.90 20.19 4.90
N GLY A 376 -14.04 20.58 6.16
CA GLY A 376 -14.96 21.61 6.59
C GLY A 376 -14.23 22.85 7.08
N VAL A 377 -14.98 23.92 7.25
CA VAL A 377 -14.59 25.06 8.06
C VAL A 377 -15.61 25.11 9.19
N GLU A 378 -15.17 24.88 10.43
CA GLU A 378 -16.01 25.15 11.60
C GLU A 378 -15.66 26.53 12.14
N GLU A 379 -16.69 27.33 12.43
CA GLU A 379 -16.55 28.57 13.20
C GLU A 379 -16.40 28.19 14.68
N ASP A 380 -15.27 28.57 15.30
CA ASP A 380 -15.16 28.56 16.76
C ASP A 380 -16.11 29.65 17.28
N ILE A 381 -17.31 29.27 17.74
CA ILE A 381 -18.17 30.16 18.51
C ILE A 381 -17.50 30.31 19.88
N THR A 382 -16.65 31.31 20.04
CA THR A 382 -16.26 31.78 21.37
C THR A 382 -17.45 32.53 21.97
N ASP A 383 -17.90 32.14 23.16
CA ASP A 383 -19.05 32.70 23.91
C ASP A 383 -18.95 34.21 24.25
N GLU A 384 -17.94 34.91 23.77
CA GLU A 384 -17.77 36.34 24.03
C GLU A 384 -18.35 37.18 22.88
N LYS A 385 -19.47 37.83 23.17
CA LYS A 385 -20.07 38.90 22.35
C LYS A 385 -19.12 40.10 22.26
N MET A 386 -18.06 40.01 21.46
CA MET A 386 -17.32 41.19 21.00
C MET A 386 -17.65 41.48 19.53
N PRO A 387 -17.81 42.75 19.14
CA PRO A 387 -17.94 43.11 17.73
C PRO A 387 -16.61 42.81 17.02
N MET A 388 -16.62 41.84 16.12
CA MET A 388 -15.42 41.34 15.44
C MET A 388 -15.30 41.85 14.01
N THR A 389 -14.06 42.14 13.60
CA THR A 389 -13.72 42.54 12.24
C THR A 389 -13.74 41.31 11.30
N LYS A 390 -13.96 41.46 9.98
CA LYS A 390 -13.93 40.34 9.01
C LYS A 390 -12.64 39.50 9.09
N GLN A 391 -11.53 40.12 9.47
CA GLN A 391 -10.23 39.47 9.64
C GLN A 391 -10.19 38.59 10.89
N ASP A 392 -10.90 38.99 11.96
CA ASP A 392 -11.05 38.19 13.18
C ASP A 392 -12.01 37.01 12.92
N MET A 393 -13.06 37.19 12.11
CA MET A 393 -13.94 36.09 11.67
C MET A 393 -13.20 35.01 10.86
N MET A 394 -12.29 35.40 9.96
CA MET A 394 -11.42 34.44 9.26
C MET A 394 -10.44 33.73 10.19
N SER A 395 -10.05 34.34 11.31
CA SER A 395 -9.18 33.71 12.31
C SER A 395 -9.88 32.67 13.20
N LEU A 396 -11.23 32.74 13.29
CA LEU A 396 -12.09 31.79 14.01
C LEU A 396 -12.54 30.60 13.17
N GLN A 397 -12.39 30.69 11.85
CA GLN A 397 -12.67 29.62 10.92
C GLN A 397 -11.52 28.62 10.95
N LYS A 398 -11.71 27.51 11.69
CA LYS A 398 -10.75 26.41 11.68
C LYS A 398 -11.13 25.40 10.61
N GLU A 399 -10.19 25.15 9.71
CA GLU A 399 -10.27 24.01 8.82
C GLU A 399 -10.32 22.71 9.64
N THR A 400 -11.38 21.94 9.43
CA THR A 400 -11.60 20.64 10.06
C THR A 400 -11.52 19.53 9.02
N ILE A 401 -11.06 18.37 9.47
CA ILE A 401 -11.07 17.17 8.63
C ILE A 401 -11.98 16.13 9.28
N SER A 402 -12.98 15.68 8.53
CA SER A 402 -13.90 14.64 8.99
C SER A 402 -13.59 13.29 8.36
N LEU A 403 -13.61 12.27 9.21
CA LEU A 403 -13.46 10.86 8.89
C LEU A 403 -14.77 10.15 9.21
N LEU A 404 -15.11 9.10 8.46
CA LEU A 404 -16.21 8.20 8.80
C LEU A 404 -15.66 6.79 8.95
N VAL A 405 -15.79 6.25 10.15
CA VAL A 405 -15.13 5.03 10.59
C VAL A 405 -16.18 3.99 10.98
N ARG A 406 -16.00 2.76 10.53
CA ARG A 406 -16.84 1.64 10.97
C ARG A 406 -16.27 1.02 12.24
N ARG A 407 -17.12 0.70 13.21
CA ARG A 407 -16.77 -0.09 14.39
C ARG A 407 -16.28 -1.48 13.95
N ARG A 408 -15.09 -1.84 14.40
CA ARG A 408 -14.44 -3.15 14.28
C ARG A 408 -13.83 -3.51 15.64
N THR A 409 -13.37 -4.74 15.80
CA THR A 409 -12.71 -5.19 17.03
C THR A 409 -11.48 -4.33 17.37
N GLY A 410 -11.12 -4.28 18.66
CA GLY A 410 -9.94 -3.53 19.13
C GLY A 410 -10.18 -2.03 19.28
N PHE A 411 -9.29 -1.20 18.72
CA PHE A 411 -9.28 0.26 18.88
C PHE A 411 -10.63 0.92 18.57
N THR A 412 -11.22 0.61 17.41
CA THR A 412 -12.47 1.26 16.97
C THR A 412 -13.69 0.85 17.81
N ASP A 413 -13.71 -0.36 18.36
CA ASP A 413 -14.75 -0.78 19.31
C ASP A 413 -14.66 -0.01 20.63
N LYS A 414 -13.45 0.10 21.20
CA LYS A 414 -13.20 0.92 22.40
C LYS A 414 -13.59 2.38 22.18
N LEU A 415 -13.28 2.93 21.00
CA LEU A 415 -13.63 4.30 20.63
C LEU A 415 -15.16 4.48 20.50
N PHE A 416 -15.83 3.56 19.81
CA PHE A 416 -17.29 3.60 19.64
C PHE A 416 -18.02 3.53 20.98
N GLN A 417 -17.68 2.55 21.83
CA GLN A 417 -18.30 2.39 23.15
C GLN A 417 -18.11 3.63 24.04
N ARG A 418 -16.97 4.31 23.92
CA ARG A 418 -16.71 5.53 24.68
C ARG A 418 -17.55 6.71 24.19
N ALA A 419 -17.78 6.83 22.89
CA ALA A 419 -18.67 7.84 22.33
C ALA A 419 -20.15 7.55 22.66
N GLU A 420 -20.56 6.29 22.57
CA GLU A 420 -21.93 5.84 22.87
C GLU A 420 -22.34 6.09 24.34
N ARG A 421 -21.38 6.00 25.27
CA ARG A 421 -21.62 6.29 26.70
C ARG A 421 -21.57 7.78 27.05
N ALA A 422 -21.13 8.63 26.12
CA ALA A 422 -21.03 10.06 26.36
C ALA A 422 -22.39 10.75 26.15
N PRO A 423 -22.65 11.90 26.81
CA PRO A 423 -23.79 12.74 26.49
C PRO A 423 -23.81 13.08 24.99
N ASP A 424 -25.00 13.15 24.41
CA ASP A 424 -25.22 13.43 22.98
C ASP A 424 -24.51 12.47 22.01
N LEU A 425 -24.12 11.28 22.48
CA LEU A 425 -23.36 10.28 21.72
C LEU A 425 -22.04 10.84 21.17
N LYS A 426 -21.47 11.85 21.83
CA LYS A 426 -20.36 12.65 21.34
C LYS A 426 -19.29 12.88 22.40
N ILE A 427 -18.02 12.71 22.03
CA ILE A 427 -16.87 12.92 22.94
C ILE A 427 -15.72 13.61 22.23
N SER A 428 -15.04 14.52 22.92
CA SER A 428 -13.81 15.17 22.44
C SER A 428 -12.58 14.58 23.15
N LEU A 429 -11.56 14.21 22.38
CA LEU A 429 -10.35 13.54 22.85
C LEU A 429 -9.10 14.20 22.22
N ALA A 430 -7.98 14.15 22.94
CA ALA A 430 -6.68 14.51 22.36
C ALA A 430 -6.29 13.49 21.28
N ALA A 431 -5.79 13.99 20.15
CA ALA A 431 -5.40 13.14 19.03
C ALA A 431 -4.14 13.69 18.35
N PHE A 432 -3.42 12.81 17.66
CA PHE A 432 -2.36 13.19 16.73
C PHE A 432 -2.72 12.68 15.35
N ALA A 433 -2.54 13.52 14.34
CA ALA A 433 -2.77 13.18 12.95
C ALA A 433 -1.45 13.21 12.16
N GLU A 434 -1.20 12.14 11.41
CA GLU A 434 -0.03 11.98 10.53
C GLU A 434 -0.53 11.80 9.09
N GLY A 435 -0.08 12.66 8.18
CA GLY A 435 -0.50 12.64 6.78
C GLY A 435 -0.40 14.01 6.10
N PRO A 436 -1.02 14.15 4.92
CA PRO A 436 -1.83 13.14 4.21
C PRO A 436 -0.99 12.11 3.42
N TYR A 437 -1.57 10.93 3.18
CA TYR A 437 -0.98 9.82 2.41
C TYR A 437 -1.93 9.36 1.29
N GLY A 438 -1.43 8.65 0.27
CA GLY A 438 -2.29 7.87 -0.64
C GLY A 438 -2.76 8.56 -1.93
N GLU A 439 -2.20 9.71 -2.32
CA GLU A 439 -2.53 10.32 -3.62
C GLU A 439 -1.84 9.59 -4.78
N THR A 440 -2.51 8.57 -5.32
CA THR A 440 -1.97 7.77 -6.43
C THR A 440 -2.77 7.87 -7.73
N HIS A 441 -3.99 8.42 -7.74
CA HIS A 441 -4.77 8.49 -8.98
C HIS A 441 -5.59 9.79 -9.07
N SER A 442 -5.30 10.60 -10.09
CA SER A 442 -6.14 11.76 -10.46
C SER A 442 -7.19 11.32 -11.47
N LEU A 443 -8.44 11.72 -11.23
CA LEU A 443 -9.56 11.45 -12.12
C LEU A 443 -9.86 12.60 -13.10
N ASP A 444 -9.07 13.68 -13.06
CA ASP A 444 -9.33 14.93 -13.79
C ASP A 444 -9.29 14.77 -15.32
N SER A 445 -8.69 13.69 -15.80
CA SER A 445 -8.50 13.42 -17.23
C SER A 445 -9.57 12.51 -17.84
N TYR A 446 -10.50 11.99 -17.05
CA TYR A 446 -11.57 11.10 -17.53
C TYR A 446 -12.83 11.90 -17.83
N GLY A 447 -13.43 11.67 -19.01
CA GLY A 447 -14.71 12.28 -19.37
C GLY A 447 -15.89 11.61 -18.65
N THR A 448 -15.76 10.31 -18.37
CA THR A 448 -16.74 9.54 -17.60
C THR A 448 -16.09 8.95 -16.36
N VAL A 449 -16.71 9.13 -15.20
CA VAL A 449 -16.20 8.63 -13.93
C VAL A 449 -17.30 7.83 -13.22
N LEU A 450 -17.01 6.56 -12.92
CA LEU A 450 -17.91 5.66 -12.22
C LEU A 450 -17.31 5.28 -10.87
N LEU A 451 -17.94 5.72 -9.78
CA LEU A 451 -17.45 5.57 -8.42
C LEU A 451 -18.33 4.56 -7.66
N PHE A 452 -17.78 3.41 -7.30
CA PHE A 452 -18.44 2.41 -6.48
C PHE A 452 -18.02 2.54 -5.01
N ALA A 453 -19.01 2.68 -4.13
CA ALA A 453 -18.84 2.71 -2.69
C ALA A 453 -19.64 1.58 -2.03
N GLY A 454 -19.00 0.80 -1.15
CA GLY A 454 -19.67 -0.17 -0.28
C GLY A 454 -19.60 0.25 1.18
N GLY A 455 -20.74 0.51 1.83
CA GLY A 455 -20.78 0.93 3.24
C GLY A 455 -19.93 2.18 3.48
N VAL A 456 -18.99 2.11 4.42
CA VAL A 456 -18.09 3.23 4.77
C VAL A 456 -17.05 3.56 3.69
N GLY A 457 -16.91 2.73 2.65
CA GLY A 457 -16.07 3.05 1.47
C GLY A 457 -16.50 4.31 0.72
N ILE A 458 -17.67 4.87 1.05
CA ILE A 458 -18.14 6.18 0.58
C ILE A 458 -17.21 7.32 0.95
N THR A 459 -16.48 7.19 2.07
CA THR A 459 -15.45 8.14 2.50
C THR A 459 -14.41 8.43 1.43
N HIS A 460 -14.00 7.41 0.68
CA HIS A 460 -13.05 7.57 -0.39
C HIS A 460 -13.67 8.30 -1.60
N GLN A 461 -14.94 8.04 -1.91
CA GLN A 461 -15.59 8.54 -3.11
C GLN A 461 -16.13 9.97 -2.99
N VAL A 462 -16.60 10.39 -1.81
CA VAL A 462 -17.20 11.72 -1.58
C VAL A 462 -16.25 12.86 -1.97
N PRO A 463 -14.96 12.87 -1.57
CA PRO A 463 -13.99 13.86 -2.04
C PRO A 463 -13.84 13.92 -3.56
N PHE A 464 -13.88 12.77 -4.26
CA PHE A 464 -13.81 12.75 -5.72
C PHE A 464 -15.05 13.38 -6.34
N VAL A 465 -16.24 13.10 -5.82
CA VAL A 465 -17.48 13.73 -6.28
C VAL A 465 -17.42 15.24 -6.11
N GLN A 466 -17.05 15.72 -4.91
CA GLN A 466 -16.91 17.15 -4.65
C GLN A 466 -15.92 17.83 -5.60
N HIS A 467 -14.73 17.24 -5.77
CA HIS A 467 -13.68 17.77 -6.63
C HIS A 467 -14.08 17.81 -8.11
N LEU A 468 -14.67 16.72 -8.63
CA LEU A 468 -15.04 16.62 -10.03
C LEU A 468 -16.26 17.50 -10.38
N VAL A 469 -17.24 17.64 -9.49
CA VAL A 469 -18.38 18.55 -9.69
C VAL A 469 -17.92 20.00 -9.68
N ARG A 470 -17.09 20.39 -8.70
CA ARG A 470 -16.50 21.73 -8.66
C ARG A 470 -15.66 22.01 -9.90
N GLY A 471 -14.79 21.06 -10.26
CA GLY A 471 -13.94 21.19 -11.43
C GLY A 471 -14.71 21.23 -12.75
N TYR A 472 -15.90 20.62 -12.82
CA TYR A 472 -16.79 20.73 -13.98
C TYR A 472 -17.32 22.16 -14.12
N ALA A 473 -17.84 22.74 -13.03
CA ALA A 473 -18.34 24.12 -13.03
C ALA A 473 -17.23 25.14 -13.35
N GLU A 474 -16.02 24.92 -12.84
CA GLU A 474 -14.84 25.77 -13.10
C GLU A 474 -14.17 25.49 -14.45
N GLY A 475 -14.58 24.45 -15.19
CA GLY A 475 -13.94 24.04 -16.45
C GLY A 475 -12.52 23.48 -16.30
N THR A 476 -12.11 23.05 -15.10
CA THR A 476 -10.76 22.59 -14.80
C THR A 476 -10.56 21.07 -14.98
N VAL A 477 -11.64 20.29 -15.15
CA VAL A 477 -11.59 18.83 -15.36
C VAL A 477 -12.27 18.38 -16.66
N ALA A 478 -11.87 17.22 -17.15
CA ALA A 478 -12.47 16.60 -18.33
C ALA A 478 -13.83 15.95 -18.05
N ALA A 479 -14.18 15.68 -16.78
CA ALA A 479 -15.42 14.99 -16.43
C ALA A 479 -16.65 15.69 -17.00
N ARG A 480 -17.48 14.93 -17.73
CA ARG A 480 -18.79 15.33 -18.26
C ARG A 480 -19.91 14.41 -17.77
N ARG A 481 -19.54 13.28 -17.17
CA ARG A 481 -20.47 12.32 -16.57
C ARG A 481 -19.85 11.68 -15.35
N ILE A 482 -20.47 11.84 -14.19
CA ILE A 482 -20.04 11.28 -12.91
C ILE A 482 -21.19 10.46 -12.36
N THR A 483 -20.98 9.16 -12.19
CA THR A 483 -21.97 8.25 -11.62
C THR A 483 -21.44 7.68 -10.30
N LEU A 484 -22.06 8.07 -9.18
CA LEU A 484 -21.78 7.53 -7.86
C LEU A 484 -22.76 6.39 -7.58
N VAL A 485 -22.25 5.17 -7.41
CA VAL A 485 -23.01 4.00 -6.99
C VAL A 485 -22.67 3.69 -5.54
N TRP A 486 -23.62 3.89 -4.63
CA TRP A 486 -23.42 3.61 -3.20
C TRP A 486 -24.32 2.50 -2.70
N ILE A 487 -23.70 1.46 -2.15
CA ILE A 487 -24.36 0.25 -1.68
C ILE A 487 -24.33 0.23 -0.15
N ILE A 488 -25.51 0.30 0.46
CA ILE A 488 -25.72 0.31 1.91
C ILE A 488 -26.68 -0.80 2.36
N GLN A 489 -26.70 -1.07 3.66
CA GLN A 489 -27.57 -2.09 4.23
C GLN A 489 -28.92 -1.51 4.62
N SER A 490 -28.93 -0.38 5.33
CA SER A 490 -30.12 0.30 5.84
C SER A 490 -30.19 1.74 5.30
N PRO A 491 -31.39 2.31 5.08
CA PRO A 491 -31.56 3.73 4.75
C PRO A 491 -30.96 4.68 5.81
N GLU A 492 -30.91 4.27 7.08
CA GLU A 492 -30.33 5.05 8.19
C GLU A 492 -28.85 5.38 7.94
N HIS A 493 -28.14 4.61 7.10
CA HIS A 493 -26.74 4.87 6.78
C HIS A 493 -26.55 6.13 5.91
N LEU A 494 -27.63 6.66 5.31
CA LEU A 494 -27.58 7.94 4.59
C LEU A 494 -27.24 9.11 5.53
N GLU A 495 -27.53 8.99 6.82
CA GLU A 495 -27.15 9.98 7.85
C GLU A 495 -25.64 10.20 7.93
N TRP A 496 -24.84 9.18 7.58
CA TRP A 496 -23.39 9.21 7.73
C TRP A 496 -22.74 10.40 7.04
N ILE A 497 -23.25 10.72 5.84
CA ILE A 497 -22.68 11.75 4.96
C ILE A 497 -23.70 12.85 4.65
N ARG A 498 -24.85 12.89 5.32
CA ARG A 498 -25.93 13.85 5.03
C ARG A 498 -25.41 15.30 4.92
N PRO A 499 -24.62 15.83 5.86
CA PRO A 499 -24.11 17.20 5.74
C PRO A 499 -23.27 17.43 4.47
N TRP A 500 -22.38 16.48 4.16
CA TRP A 500 -21.50 16.53 2.99
C TRP A 500 -22.29 16.46 1.68
N MET A 501 -23.30 15.60 1.64
CA MET A 501 -24.17 15.45 0.48
C MET A 501 -25.04 16.67 0.25
N THR A 502 -25.55 17.31 1.31
CA THR A 502 -26.29 18.58 1.17
C THR A 502 -25.43 19.64 0.51
N SER A 503 -24.15 19.77 0.93
CA SER A 503 -23.21 20.69 0.29
C SER A 503 -22.95 20.35 -1.18
N ILE A 504 -22.76 19.06 -1.52
CA ILE A 504 -22.56 18.62 -2.93
C ILE A 504 -23.80 18.89 -3.79
N LEU A 505 -24.99 18.62 -3.26
CA LEU A 505 -26.24 18.79 -3.99
C LEU A 505 -26.59 20.26 -4.28
N ALA A 506 -26.02 21.18 -3.49
CA ALA A 506 -26.11 22.63 -3.66
C ALA A 506 -25.07 23.22 -4.62
N MET A 507 -24.09 22.43 -5.11
CA MET A 507 -23.07 22.93 -6.05
C MET A 507 -23.66 23.24 -7.42
N GLU A 508 -23.10 24.26 -8.08
CA GLU A 508 -23.43 24.64 -9.45
C GLU A 508 -23.06 23.53 -10.44
N GLY A 509 -23.80 23.41 -11.55
CA GLY A 509 -23.57 22.40 -12.59
C GLY A 509 -23.81 20.94 -12.17
N ARG A 510 -24.06 20.66 -10.88
CA ARG A 510 -24.17 19.28 -10.36
C ARG A 510 -25.25 18.45 -11.04
N ARG A 511 -26.37 19.06 -11.45
CA ARG A 511 -27.50 18.36 -12.11
C ARG A 511 -27.16 17.86 -13.51
N GLU A 512 -26.17 18.47 -14.16
CA GLU A 512 -25.75 18.13 -15.53
C GLU A 512 -24.74 16.99 -15.53
N VAL A 513 -23.86 16.95 -14.52
CA VAL A 513 -22.71 16.05 -14.49
C VAL A 513 -22.88 14.88 -13.53
N LEU A 514 -23.59 15.04 -12.40
CA LEU A 514 -23.63 14.06 -11.32
C LEU A 514 -24.94 13.26 -11.29
N ARG A 515 -24.79 11.93 -11.34
CA ARG A 515 -25.85 10.94 -11.07
C ARG A 515 -25.49 10.14 -9.83
N ILE A 516 -26.44 10.00 -8.90
CA ILE A 516 -26.29 9.20 -7.69
C ILE A 516 -27.27 8.03 -7.76
N VAL A 517 -26.74 6.83 -7.57
CA VAL A 517 -27.52 5.59 -7.58
C VAL A 517 -27.27 4.85 -6.26
N LEU A 518 -28.31 4.73 -5.45
CA LEU A 518 -28.27 4.12 -4.13
C LEU A 518 -28.88 2.72 -4.18
N PHE A 519 -28.19 1.73 -3.64
CA PHE A 519 -28.69 0.37 -3.49
C PHE A 519 -28.79 -0.01 -2.02
N ILE A 520 -30.00 -0.29 -1.55
CA ILE A 520 -30.29 -0.64 -0.16
C ILE A 520 -30.55 -2.14 -0.09
N THR A 521 -29.59 -2.88 0.46
CA THR A 521 -29.55 -4.35 0.40
C THR A 521 -30.41 -5.05 1.45
N ARG A 522 -30.77 -4.37 2.55
CA ARG A 522 -31.59 -4.92 3.64
C ARG A 522 -32.58 -3.85 4.17
N PRO A 523 -33.54 -3.39 3.35
CA PRO A 523 -34.53 -2.42 3.81
C PRO A 523 -35.44 -3.05 4.85
N ARG A 524 -35.80 -2.29 5.90
CA ARG A 524 -36.87 -2.69 6.84
C ARG A 524 -38.22 -2.71 6.13
N ASN A 525 -38.46 -1.71 5.28
CA ASN A 525 -39.65 -1.63 4.43
C ASN A 525 -39.27 -1.08 3.05
N THR A 526 -39.64 -1.78 1.98
CA THR A 526 -39.36 -1.34 0.60
C THR A 526 -40.04 0.00 0.26
N ARG A 527 -41.12 0.37 0.96
CA ARG A 527 -41.83 1.65 0.78
C ARG A 527 -41.00 2.88 1.18
N GLU A 528 -39.97 2.70 2.01
CA GLU A 528 -39.02 3.77 2.40
C GLU A 528 -38.05 4.12 1.26
N ILE A 529 -37.98 3.29 0.22
CA ILE A 529 -37.08 3.49 -0.91
C ILE A 529 -37.83 4.27 -1.99
N GLN A 530 -37.77 5.59 -1.90
CA GLN A 530 -38.34 6.49 -2.90
C GLN A 530 -37.26 7.37 -3.50
N SER A 531 -37.12 7.38 -4.82
CA SER A 531 -36.12 8.20 -5.49
C SER A 531 -36.48 9.69 -5.37
N PRO A 532 -35.70 10.53 -4.68
CA PRO A 532 -36.06 11.93 -4.46
C PRO A 532 -35.96 12.79 -5.72
N SER A 533 -35.20 12.35 -6.74
CA SER A 533 -35.11 13.04 -8.02
C SER A 533 -34.65 12.10 -9.15
N SER A 534 -34.71 12.55 -10.41
CA SER A 534 -34.13 11.82 -11.55
C SER A 534 -32.61 11.61 -11.41
N THR A 535 -31.91 12.57 -10.81
CA THR A 535 -30.46 12.54 -10.58
C THR A 535 -30.04 11.71 -9.36
N VAL A 536 -30.98 11.37 -8.46
CA VAL A 536 -30.72 10.61 -7.25
C VAL A 536 -31.74 9.47 -7.16
N GLN A 537 -31.32 8.29 -7.59
CA GLN A 537 -32.17 7.11 -7.71
C GLN A 537 -31.87 6.13 -6.58
N MET A 538 -32.92 5.54 -5.99
CA MET A 538 -32.79 4.54 -4.93
C MET A 538 -33.46 3.24 -5.34
N PHE A 539 -32.76 2.12 -5.16
CA PHE A 539 -33.23 0.78 -5.54
C PHE A 539 -33.06 -0.22 -4.38
N PRO A 540 -34.01 -1.14 -4.17
CA PRO A 540 -33.84 -2.26 -3.25
C PRO A 540 -32.90 -3.32 -3.82
N GLY A 541 -32.19 -4.02 -2.93
CA GLY A 541 -31.39 -5.18 -3.27
C GLY A 541 -29.95 -4.87 -3.66
N ARG A 542 -29.28 -5.87 -4.24
CA ARG A 542 -27.89 -5.76 -4.70
C ARG A 542 -27.86 -5.29 -6.16
N PRO A 543 -26.91 -4.41 -6.52
CA PRO A 543 -26.78 -3.98 -7.91
C PRO A 543 -26.32 -5.10 -8.82
N ASN A 544 -26.82 -5.11 -10.06
CA ASN A 544 -26.20 -5.85 -11.14
C ASN A 544 -25.05 -5.00 -11.73
N ILE A 545 -23.82 -5.32 -11.32
CA ILE A 545 -22.62 -4.59 -11.73
C ILE A 545 -22.41 -4.62 -13.25
N ASP A 546 -22.76 -5.73 -13.91
CA ASP A 546 -22.59 -5.86 -15.36
C ASP A 546 -23.50 -4.88 -16.11
N THR A 547 -24.74 -4.76 -15.67
CA THR A 547 -25.70 -3.81 -16.25
C THR A 547 -25.28 -2.37 -15.97
N LEU A 548 -24.86 -2.03 -14.75
CA LEU A 548 -24.44 -0.67 -14.41
C LEU A 548 -23.24 -0.20 -15.23
N VAL A 549 -22.18 -1.02 -15.31
CA VAL A 549 -21.00 -0.67 -16.11
C VAL A 549 -21.36 -0.67 -17.60
N GLY A 550 -22.21 -1.60 -18.06
CA GLY A 550 -22.71 -1.63 -19.43
C GLY A 550 -23.41 -0.34 -19.84
N MET A 551 -24.40 0.12 -19.08
CA MET A 551 -25.11 1.38 -19.35
C MET A 551 -24.17 2.58 -19.41
N GLU A 552 -23.20 2.66 -18.49
CA GLU A 552 -22.25 3.77 -18.48
C GLU A 552 -21.24 3.67 -19.63
N THR A 553 -20.92 2.45 -20.09
CA THR A 553 -20.05 2.21 -21.27
C THR A 553 -20.74 2.65 -22.56
N GLU A 554 -22.04 2.39 -22.69
CA GLU A 554 -22.84 2.84 -23.84
C GLU A 554 -22.96 4.36 -23.92
N ASN A 555 -23.05 5.01 -22.75
CA ASN A 555 -23.18 6.47 -22.62
C ASN A 555 -21.83 7.15 -22.32
N GLN A 556 -20.72 6.49 -22.63
CA GLN A 556 -19.39 6.95 -22.29
C GLN A 556 -19.01 8.21 -23.07
N ILE A 557 -18.55 9.22 -22.35
CA ILE A 557 -17.88 10.42 -22.86
C ILE A 557 -16.39 10.30 -22.55
N GLY A 558 -15.55 10.35 -23.58
CA GLY A 558 -14.10 10.26 -23.42
C GLY A 558 -13.62 8.98 -22.77
N ALA A 559 -12.46 9.01 -22.12
CA ALA A 559 -11.97 7.87 -21.34
C ALA A 559 -12.80 7.69 -20.06
N MET A 560 -13.02 6.44 -19.65
CA MET A 560 -13.76 6.12 -18.43
C MET A 560 -12.83 5.68 -17.30
N GLY A 561 -12.94 6.35 -16.15
CA GLY A 561 -12.31 5.91 -14.90
C GLY A 561 -13.33 5.22 -14.01
N VAL A 562 -13.05 3.98 -13.58
CA VAL A 562 -13.90 3.21 -12.66
C VAL A 562 -13.14 3.00 -11.36
N VAL A 563 -13.63 3.59 -10.27
CA VAL A 563 -13.03 3.46 -8.94
C VAL A 563 -13.94 2.63 -8.04
N VAL A 564 -13.38 1.69 -7.28
CA VAL A 564 -14.14 0.91 -6.29
C VAL A 564 -13.49 0.96 -4.92
N CYS A 565 -14.30 1.27 -3.91
CA CYS A 565 -13.95 1.15 -2.51
C CYS A 565 -15.07 0.43 -1.75
N GLY A 566 -14.83 -0.81 -1.33
CA GLY A 566 -15.85 -1.65 -0.71
C GLY A 566 -15.32 -3.01 -0.27
N ASN A 567 -16.21 -3.99 -0.08
CA ASN A 567 -15.79 -5.33 0.27
C ASN A 567 -15.09 -6.04 -0.91
N GLY A 568 -14.23 -7.02 -0.62
CA GLY A 568 -13.45 -7.71 -1.66
C GLY A 568 -14.30 -8.37 -2.76
N SER A 569 -15.53 -8.81 -2.44
CA SER A 569 -16.46 -9.33 -3.46
C SER A 569 -16.92 -8.25 -4.45
N LEU A 570 -17.25 -7.05 -3.98
CA LEU A 570 -17.66 -5.95 -4.85
C LEU A 570 -16.51 -5.54 -5.76
N SER A 571 -15.30 -5.39 -5.22
CA SER A 571 -14.12 -5.04 -6.00
C SER A 571 -13.80 -6.10 -7.06
N ASP A 572 -13.84 -7.39 -6.71
CA ASP A 572 -13.63 -8.49 -7.66
C ASP A 572 -14.70 -8.54 -8.77
N ASP A 573 -15.96 -8.23 -8.44
CA ASP A 573 -17.06 -8.16 -9.41
C ASP A 573 -16.90 -6.98 -10.38
N VAL A 574 -16.63 -5.77 -9.87
CA VAL A 574 -16.39 -4.57 -10.69
C VAL A 574 -15.17 -4.78 -11.59
N ARG A 575 -14.06 -5.29 -11.04
CA ARG A 575 -12.86 -5.60 -11.82
C ARG A 575 -13.14 -6.59 -12.94
N ARG A 576 -13.87 -7.68 -12.66
CA ARG A 576 -14.23 -8.68 -13.68
C ARG A 576 -15.04 -8.05 -14.82
N VAL A 577 -16.02 -7.20 -14.49
CA VAL A 577 -16.89 -6.54 -15.46
C VAL A 577 -16.11 -5.52 -16.31
N CYS A 578 -15.23 -4.73 -15.69
CA CYS A 578 -14.36 -3.78 -16.39
C CYS A 578 -13.38 -4.50 -17.33
N ARG A 579 -12.83 -5.63 -16.91
CA ARG A 579 -11.91 -6.46 -17.72
C ARG A 579 -12.55 -6.96 -19.00
N LYS A 580 -13.77 -7.51 -18.90
CA LYS A 580 -14.54 -7.98 -20.07
C LYS A 580 -14.79 -6.88 -21.12
N ARG A 581 -14.71 -5.61 -20.72
CA ARG A 581 -15.02 -4.44 -21.55
C ARG A 581 -13.79 -3.64 -21.98
N GLN A 582 -12.58 -4.14 -21.76
CA GLN A 582 -11.33 -3.45 -22.15
C GLN A 582 -11.16 -3.27 -23.68
N GLY A 583 -11.79 -4.09 -24.51
CA GLY A 583 -11.62 -4.07 -25.96
C GLY A 583 -12.32 -2.91 -26.70
N PRO A 584 -13.65 -2.75 -26.55
CA PRO A 584 -14.42 -1.77 -27.32
C PRO A 584 -14.27 -0.33 -26.80
N THR A 585 -13.96 -0.15 -25.51
CA THR A 585 -13.91 1.17 -24.88
C THR A 585 -12.72 1.30 -23.94
N HIS A 586 -12.28 2.54 -23.75
CA HIS A 586 -11.19 2.85 -22.85
C HIS A 586 -11.70 2.95 -21.41
N ILE A 587 -11.40 1.91 -20.62
CA ILE A 587 -11.77 1.82 -19.20
C ILE A 587 -10.49 1.63 -18.37
N ASP A 588 -10.25 2.55 -17.44
CA ASP A 588 -9.22 2.41 -16.41
C ASP A 588 -9.88 2.03 -15.08
N TYR A 589 -9.52 0.86 -14.56
CA TYR A 589 -10.01 0.37 -13.28
C TYR A 589 -9.00 0.69 -12.18
N ILE A 590 -9.49 1.35 -11.13
CA ILE A 590 -8.73 1.73 -9.94
C ILE A 590 -9.41 1.10 -8.72
N GLU A 591 -8.60 0.44 -7.91
CA GLU A 591 -9.05 -0.32 -6.75
C GLU A 591 -8.46 0.25 -5.49
N GLU A 592 -9.33 0.58 -4.55
CA GLU A 592 -8.96 1.17 -3.26
C GLU A 592 -9.46 0.25 -2.16
N SER A 593 -8.57 -0.62 -1.70
CA SER A 593 -8.84 -1.62 -0.69
C SER A 593 -8.06 -1.33 0.59
N PHE A 594 -8.72 -0.74 1.57
CA PHE A 594 -8.19 -0.66 2.93
C PHE A 594 -8.38 -2.01 3.64
N SER A 595 -7.57 -3.01 3.26
CA SER A 595 -7.50 -4.32 3.92
C SER A 595 -6.41 -4.29 4.99
N TRP A 596 -6.66 -3.60 6.10
CA TRP A 596 -5.76 -3.54 7.26
C TRP A 596 -6.11 -4.60 8.29
#